data_AF-A0A924A2W9-F1
#
_entry.id   AF-A0A924A2W9-F1
#
_cell.length_a   1.000
_cell.length_b   1.000
_cell.length_c   1.000
_cell.angle_alpha   90.00
_cell.angle_beta   90.00
_cell.angle_gamma   90.00
#
_symmetry.space_group_name_H-M   'P 1'
#
loop_
_entity.id
_entity.type
_entity.pdbx_description
1 polymer ?
#
loop_
_entity_poly.entity_id
_entity_poly.type
_entity_poly.pdbx_seq_one_letter_code
_entity_poly.pdbx_strand_id
1 'polypeptide(L)'
;MKFYIELTVINSADISFSIAWSKLYTQLHLAFVEMQDANVQVPIGVSFPEYKVGESKGKALMLLGSKLRIFAKDEATLTKLNLPKWLARL
;
A
#
# COMPACT_ATOMS: atom_id res chain seq x y z
N MET A 1 0.63 0.92 -16.80
CA MET A 1 0.86 -0.24 -15.91
C MET A 1 -0.32 -1.19 -16.10
N LYS A 2 -0.09 -2.46 -16.45
CA LYS A 2 -1.16 -3.41 -16.83
C LYS A 2 -1.48 -4.44 -15.75
N PHE A 3 -0.59 -4.61 -14.78
CA PHE A 3 -0.70 -5.61 -13.71
C PHE A 3 -0.76 -4.92 -12.35
N TYR A 4 -1.48 -5.51 -11.40
CA TYR A 4 -1.51 -5.02 -10.03
C TYR A 4 -1.72 -6.13 -9.00
N ILE A 5 -1.27 -5.85 -7.78
CA ILE A 5 -1.64 -6.58 -6.56
C ILE A 5 -2.56 -5.66 -5.75
N GLU A 6 -3.70 -6.17 -5.27
CA GLU A 6 -4.58 -5.46 -4.33
C GLU A 6 -4.39 -6.02 -2.93
N LEU A 7 -4.07 -5.14 -1.98
CA LEU A 7 -4.00 -5.43 -0.56
C LEU A 7 -5.26 -4.88 0.10
N THR A 8 -5.91 -5.69 0.93
CA THR A 8 -7.07 -5.27 1.73
C THR A 8 -6.73 -5.33 3.21
N VAL A 9 -6.82 -4.19 3.90
CA VAL A 9 -6.67 -4.09 5.35
C VAL A 9 -7.97 -4.56 6.00
N ILE A 10 -7.89 -5.70 6.68
CA ILE A 10 -9.03 -6.28 7.39
C ILE A 10 -9.09 -5.65 8.78
N ASN A 11 -10.26 -5.14 9.15
CA ASN A 11 -10.48 -4.63 10.50
C ASN A 11 -10.49 -5.78 11.50
N SER A 12 -9.74 -5.66 12.59
CA SER A 12 -9.67 -6.66 13.67
C SER A 12 -10.07 -6.01 14.99
N ALA A 13 -10.58 -6.80 15.94
CA ALA A 13 -10.92 -6.29 17.26
C ALA A 13 -9.66 -5.87 18.07
N ASP A 14 -8.51 -6.46 17.76
CA ASP A 14 -7.27 -6.30 18.53
C ASP A 14 -6.45 -5.07 18.12
N ILE A 15 -6.59 -4.61 16.87
CA ILE A 15 -5.78 -3.52 16.30
C ILE A 15 -6.67 -2.54 15.55
N SER A 16 -6.53 -1.25 15.86
CA SER A 16 -7.24 -0.20 15.14
C SER A 16 -6.79 -0.13 13.68
N PHE A 17 -7.74 0.20 12.80
CA PHE A 17 -7.51 0.30 11.37
C PHE A 17 -6.33 1.22 10.99
N SER A 18 -6.18 2.36 11.67
CA SER A 18 -5.07 3.30 11.44
C SER A 18 -3.71 2.72 11.80
N ILE A 19 -3.63 1.90 12.86
CA ILE A 19 -2.39 1.22 13.26
C ILE A 19 -2.03 0.14 12.23
N ALA A 20 -3.01 -0.64 11.77
CA ALA A 20 -2.79 -1.62 10.71
C ALA A 20 -2.25 -0.97 9.43
N TRP A 21 -2.82 0.18 9.03
CA TRP A 21 -2.33 0.98 7.91
C TRP A 21 -0.90 1.49 8.12
N SER A 22 -0.59 2.02 9.30
CA SER A 22 0.75 2.50 9.62
C SER A 22 1.78 1.37 9.48
N LYS A 23 1.52 0.20 10.05
CA LYS A 23 2.42 -0.96 9.94
C LYS A 23 2.56 -1.43 8.50
N LEU A 24 1.45 -1.58 7.78
CA LEU A 24 1.45 -1.99 6.37
C LEU A 24 2.31 -1.04 5.52
N TYR A 25 2.08 0.27 5.64
CA TYR A 25 2.80 1.24 4.83
C TYR A 25 4.29 1.29 5.18
N THR A 26 4.67 1.05 6.44
CA THR A 26 6.07 0.89 6.82
C THR A 26 6.72 -0.30 6.11
N GLN A 27 6.07 -1.46 6.05
CA GLN A 27 6.61 -2.62 5.34
C GLN A 27 6.70 -2.38 3.82
N LEU A 28 5.68 -1.72 3.24
CA LEU A 28 5.71 -1.35 1.83
C LEU A 28 6.84 -0.37 1.50
N HIS A 29 7.06 0.64 2.35
CA HIS A 29 8.18 1.57 2.19
C HIS A 29 9.53 0.84 2.16
N LEU A 30 9.76 -0.09 3.09
CA LEU A 30 11.00 -0.88 3.11
C LEU A 30 11.13 -1.76 1.85
N ALA A 31 10.04 -2.36 1.38
CA ALA A 31 10.02 -3.14 0.15
C ALA A 31 10.42 -2.29 -1.07
N PHE A 32 9.92 -1.05 -1.14
CA PHE A 32 10.27 -0.13 -2.23
C PHE A 32 11.73 0.33 -2.13
N VAL A 33 12.24 0.58 -0.93
CA VAL A 33 13.65 0.91 -0.70
C VAL A 33 14.58 -0.23 -1.10
N GLU A 34 14.22 -1.51 -0.87
CA GLU A 34 15.05 -2.64 -1.33
C GLU A 34 15.01 -2.79 -2.86
N MET A 35 13.90 -2.44 -3.51
CA MET A 35 13.71 -2.56 -4.95
C MET A 35 14.34 -1.41 -5.76
N GLN A 36 14.63 -0.27 -5.13
CA GLN A 36 15.08 0.95 -5.81
C GLN A 36 16.33 0.71 -6.66
N ASP A 37 16.40 1.39 -7.81
CA ASP A 37 17.58 1.39 -8.67
C ASP A 37 18.63 2.40 -8.21
N ALA A 38 19.75 2.46 -8.93
CA ALA A 38 20.84 3.39 -8.64
C ALA A 38 20.44 4.88 -8.74
N ASN A 39 19.31 5.19 -9.38
CA ASN A 39 18.76 6.54 -9.51
C ASN A 39 17.63 6.80 -8.49
N VAL A 40 17.46 5.93 -7.48
CA VAL A 40 16.42 6.03 -6.45
C VAL A 40 15.01 5.96 -7.06
N GLN A 41 14.86 5.25 -8.18
CA GLN A 41 13.58 5.01 -8.81
C GLN A 41 13.08 3.60 -8.53
N VAL A 42 11.76 3.49 -8.36
CA VAL A 42 11.08 2.21 -8.18
C VAL A 42 10.10 2.05 -9.34
N PRO A 43 10.11 0.93 -10.09
CA PRO A 43 9.22 0.71 -11.23
C PRO A 43 7.79 0.33 -10.81
N ILE A 44 7.31 0.91 -9.72
CA ILE A 44 6.04 0.60 -9.04
C ILE A 44 5.20 1.87 -8.90
N GLY A 45 3.89 1.76 -9.11
CA GLY A 45 2.91 2.79 -8.75
C GLY A 45 2.00 2.32 -7.63
N VAL A 46 1.49 3.25 -6.81
CA VAL A 46 0.50 2.93 -5.77
C VAL A 46 -0.79 3.70 -5.99
N SER A 47 -1.94 3.09 -5.68
CA SER A 47 -3.22 3.80 -5.63
C SER A 47 -4.08 3.35 -4.45
N PHE A 48 -4.97 4.26 -4.05
CA PHE A 48 -5.95 4.06 -2.99
C PHE A 48 -7.35 4.11 -3.62
N PRO A 49 -7.88 2.98 -4.13
CA PRO A 49 -9.12 2.97 -4.92
C PRO A 49 -10.36 3.40 -4.12
N GLU A 50 -10.29 3.36 -2.79
CA GLU A 50 -11.35 3.78 -1.88
C GLU A 50 -11.10 5.18 -1.29
N TYR A 51 -10.12 5.92 -1.82
CA TYR A 51 -9.81 7.27 -1.36
C TYR A 51 -11.02 8.18 -1.50
N LYS A 52 -11.39 8.84 -0.40
CA LYS A 52 -12.51 9.77 -0.35
C LYS A 52 -12.10 11.03 0.38
N VAL A 53 -12.47 12.16 -0.20
CA VAL A 53 -12.42 13.48 0.43
C VAL A 53 -13.86 13.94 0.60
N GLY A 54 -14.21 14.40 1.79
CA GLY A 54 -15.50 14.96 2.08
C GLY A 54 -15.44 15.90 3.29
N GLU A 55 -16.60 16.25 3.81
CA GLU A 55 -16.73 17.11 4.97
C GLU A 55 -17.68 16.45 5.98
N SER A 56 -17.31 16.46 7.25
CA SER A 56 -18.14 15.97 8.35
C SER A 56 -18.05 16.93 9.52
N LYS A 57 -19.21 17.47 9.94
CA LYS A 57 -19.31 18.44 11.05
C LYS A 57 -18.38 19.65 10.91
N GLY A 58 -18.27 20.21 9.69
CA GLY A 58 -17.41 21.37 9.43
C GLY A 58 -15.91 21.06 9.36
N LYS A 59 -15.52 19.77 9.32
CA LYS A 59 -14.12 19.33 9.20
C LYS A 59 -13.92 18.51 7.93
N ALA A 60 -12.84 18.79 7.21
CA ALA A 60 -12.39 17.96 6.10
C ALA A 60 -12.11 16.53 6.59
N LEU A 61 -12.75 15.56 5.97
CA LEU A 61 -12.55 14.14 6.19
C LEU A 61 -11.81 13.57 4.99
N MET A 62 -10.64 12.97 5.23
CA MET A 62 -9.85 12.26 4.23
C MET A 62 -9.71 10.81 4.66
N LEU A 63 -10.22 9.89 3.85
CA LEU A 63 -10.15 8.45 4.10
C LEU A 63 -9.36 7.81 2.96
N LEU A 64 -8.34 7.02 3.29
CA LEU A 64 -7.63 6.18 2.31
C LEU A 64 -8.48 4.98 1.86
N GLY A 65 -9.41 4.56 2.71
CA GLY A 65 -10.15 3.32 2.55
C GLY A 65 -9.35 2.11 3.03
N SER A 66 -9.84 0.91 2.75
CA SER A 66 -9.29 -0.38 3.17
C SER A 66 -8.37 -1.01 2.14
N LYS A 67 -8.32 -0.46 0.93
CA LYS A 67 -7.61 -1.06 -0.21
C LYS A 67 -6.40 -0.24 -0.63
N LEU A 68 -5.32 -0.93 -0.98
CA LEU A 68 -4.16 -0.39 -1.67
C LEU A 68 -3.88 -1.23 -2.91
N ARG A 69 -3.58 -0.60 -4.03
CA ARG A 69 -3.12 -1.28 -5.25
C ARG A 69 -1.69 -0.93 -5.57
N ILE A 70 -0.90 -1.95 -5.88
CA ILE A 70 0.49 -1.84 -6.30
C ILE A 70 0.55 -2.23 -7.77
N PHE A 71 0.93 -1.30 -8.63
CA PHE A 71 0.93 -1.44 -10.08
C PHE A 71 2.34 -1.59 -10.64
N ALA A 72 2.47 -2.37 -11.71
CA ALA A 72 3.70 -2.47 -12.49
C ALA A 72 3.42 -2.57 -14.00
N LYS A 73 4.49 -2.44 -14.80
CA LYS A 73 4.40 -2.65 -16.26
C LYS A 73 4.23 -4.12 -16.63
N ASP A 74 4.84 -5.02 -15.85
CA ASP A 74 4.84 -6.47 -16.02
C ASP A 74 4.70 -7.20 -14.68
N GLU A 75 4.32 -8.47 -14.74
CA GLU A 75 4.13 -9.34 -13.56
C GLU A 75 5.45 -9.66 -12.86
N ALA A 76 6.55 -9.84 -13.59
CA ALA A 76 7.86 -10.15 -13.03
C ALA A 76 8.35 -9.09 -12.05
N THR A 77 8.05 -7.81 -12.32
CA THR A 77 8.32 -6.70 -11.41
C THR A 77 7.55 -6.87 -10.10
N LEU A 78 6.27 -7.26 -10.15
CA LEU A 78 5.47 -7.52 -8.95
C LEU A 78 5.97 -8.75 -8.18
N THR A 79 6.41 -9.80 -8.87
CA THR A 79 7.03 -10.98 -8.24
C THR A 79 8.34 -10.61 -7.54
N LYS A 80 9.18 -9.79 -8.17
CA LYS A 80 10.46 -9.33 -7.62
C LYS A 80 10.29 -8.52 -6.34
N LEU A 81 9.19 -7.77 -6.21
CA LEU A 81 8.86 -7.03 -4.99
C LEU A 81 8.75 -7.96 -3.76
N ASN A 82 8.40 -9.23 -3.99
CA ASN A 82 8.33 -10.28 -2.97
C ASN A 82 7.56 -9.82 -1.73
N LEU A 83 6.35 -9.29 -1.93
CA LEU A 83 5.49 -8.81 -0.85
C LEU A 83 5.33 -9.79 0.32
N PRO A 84 5.20 -11.13 0.11
CA PRO A 84 5.10 -12.06 1.23
C PRO A 84 6.25 -11.94 2.24
N LYS A 85 7.49 -11.72 1.80
CA LYS A 85 8.65 -11.50 2.69
C LYS A 85 8.43 -10.31 3.63
N TRP A 86 7.85 -9.22 3.12
CA TRP A 86 7.66 -7.97 3.85
C TRP A 86 6.45 -7.99 4.76
N LEU A 87 5.36 -8.62 4.30
CA LEU A 87 4.11 -8.70 5.04
C LEU A 87 4.13 -9.78 6.13
N ALA A 88 5.06 -10.75 6.09
CA ALA A 88 5.22 -11.78 7.13
C ALA A 88 5.53 -11.24 8.54
N ARG A 89 5.82 -9.94 8.66
CA ARG A 89 6.14 -9.25 9.92
C ARG A 89 4.96 -8.49 10.52
N LEU A 90 3.77 -8.54 9.90
CA LEU A 90 2.57 -7.81 10.31
C LEU A 90 1.73 -8.55 11.35
#